data_AF-A0AAV3TWR5-F1
#
_entry.id   AF-A0AAV3TWR5-F1
#
_cell.length_a   1.000
_cell.length_b   1.000
_cell.length_c   1.000
_cell.angle_alpha   90.00
_cell.angle_beta   90.00
_cell.angle_gamma   90.00
#
_symmetry.space_group_name_H-M   'P 1'
#
loop_
_entity.id
_entity.type
_entity.pdbx_description
1 polymer ?
#
loop_
_entity_poly.entity_id
_entity_poly.type
_entity_poly.pdbx_seq_one_letter_code
_entity_poly.pdbx_strand_id
1 'polypeptide(L)'
;MILVDTSVWIDFFNGKDTEETDILDSTLGRQEVAIGDLILLEILQGFCADKDYNTAKKYLGDLHLYNMLNSELALKAADNYRKLRKNGITIRKTADVIIATFCIENRVPLLFTDKDFIPFSEHLKLRSVSA
;
A
#
# COMPACT_ATOMS: atom_id res chain seq x y z
N MET A 1 4.47 -2.97 -13.00
CA MET A 1 4.23 -1.88 -12.02
C MET A 1 3.55 -2.47 -10.80
N ILE A 2 4.16 -2.30 -9.63
CA ILE A 2 3.66 -2.73 -8.33
C ILE A 2 3.30 -1.50 -7.49
N LEU A 3 2.35 -1.66 -6.58
CA LEU A 3 2.07 -0.68 -5.54
C LEU A 3 2.76 -1.14 -4.25
N VAL A 4 3.30 -0.21 -3.48
CA VAL A 4 4.07 -0.52 -2.27
C VAL A 4 3.39 0.14 -1.08
N ASP A 5 3.02 -0.67 -0.08
CA ASP A 5 2.34 -0.24 1.14
C ASP A 5 3.24 0.63 2.03
N THR A 6 2.60 1.46 2.86
CA THR A 6 3.27 2.31 3.85
C THR A 6 4.21 1.52 4.76
N SER A 7 3.84 0.30 5.16
CA SER A 7 4.68 -0.55 6.03
C SER A 7 6.08 -0.82 5.44
N VAL A 8 6.15 -1.12 4.14
CA VAL A 8 7.40 -1.41 3.43
C VAL A 8 8.24 -0.15 3.27
N TRP A 9 7.61 0.99 2.95
CA TRP A 9 8.32 2.27 2.89
C TRP A 9 8.94 2.66 4.23
N ILE A 10 8.22 2.45 5.33
CA ILE A 10 8.75 2.70 6.67
C ILE A 10 9.96 1.79 6.95
N ASP A 11 9.88 0.50 6.62
CA ASP A 11 10.98 -0.43 6.82
C ASP A 11 12.20 -0.05 5.97
N PHE A 12 11.99 0.35 4.71
CA PHE A 12 13.03 0.85 3.80
C PHE A 12 13.71 2.12 4.31
N PHE A 13 12.94 3.13 4.73
CA PHE A 13 13.52 4.38 5.27
C PHE A 13 14.27 4.17 6.58
N ASN A 14 13.88 3.17 7.37
CA ASN A 14 14.59 2.80 8.59
C ASN A 14 15.80 1.89 8.34
N GLY A 15 16.11 1.53 7.09
CA GLY A 15 17.25 0.69 6.73
C GLY A 15 17.13 -0.74 7.26
N LYS A 16 15.92 -1.29 7.34
CA LYS A 16 15.73 -2.69 7.68
C LYS A 16 16.00 -3.55 6.45
N ASP A 17 16.73 -4.64 6.63
CA ASP A 17 16.97 -5.63 5.59
C ASP A 17 15.86 -6.70 5.63
N THR A 18 14.85 -6.57 4.76
CA THR A 18 13.80 -7.56 4.55
C THR A 18 13.66 -7.92 3.08
N GLU A 19 12.99 -9.04 2.79
CA GLU A 19 12.71 -9.44 1.40
C GLU A 19 11.94 -8.33 0.65
N GLU A 20 11.01 -7.66 1.33
CA GLU A 20 10.21 -6.59 0.74
C GLU A 20 11.02 -5.33 0.47
N THR A 21 11.99 -4.97 1.33
CA THR A 21 12.88 -3.82 1.06
C THR A 21 13.83 -4.11 -0.10
N ASP A 22 14.29 -5.35 -0.25
CA ASP A 22 15.10 -5.79 -1.38
C ASP A 22 14.32 -5.78 -2.70
N ILE A 23 13.05 -6.23 -2.66
CA ILE A 23 12.13 -6.12 -3.80
C ILE A 23 11.92 -4.65 -4.16
N LEU A 24 11.67 -3.78 -3.18
CA LEU A 24 11.50 -2.35 -3.42
C LEU A 24 12.73 -1.73 -4.09
N ASP A 25 13.94 -1.96 -3.53
CA ASP A 25 15.19 -1.40 -4.05
C ASP A 25 15.45 -1.83 -5.51
N SER A 26 15.30 -3.14 -5.78
CA SER A 26 15.48 -3.69 -7.13
C SER A 26 14.43 -3.21 -8.14
N THR A 27 13.23 -2.85 -7.67
CA THR A 27 12.12 -2.38 -8.52
C THR A 27 12.19 -0.87 -8.79
N LEU A 28 12.69 -0.08 -7.84
CA LEU A 28 12.91 1.37 -8.00
C LEU A 28 13.83 1.65 -9.19
N GLY A 29 14.91 0.87 -9.35
CA GLY A 29 15.83 1.00 -10.48
C GLY A 29 15.21 0.73 -11.86
N ARG A 30 14.02 0.10 -11.91
CA ARG A 30 13.30 -0.25 -13.14
C ARG A 30 12.10 0.65 -13.43
N GLN A 31 11.83 1.64 -12.57
CA GLN A 31 10.62 2.50 -12.64
C GLN A 31 9.30 1.71 -12.64
N GLU A 32 9.27 0.55 -11.99
CA GLU A 32 8.08 -0.28 -11.89
C GLU A 32 7.33 -0.09 -10.57
N VAL A 33 7.59 0.99 -9.84
CA VAL A 33 6.95 1.32 -8.55
C VAL A 33 5.96 2.47 -8.73
N ALA A 34 4.75 2.27 -8.22
CA ALA A 34 3.73 3.31 -8.10
C ALA A 34 3.37 3.54 -6.62
N ILE A 35 2.77 4.69 -6.34
CA ILE A 35 2.32 5.08 -5.00
C ILE A 35 0.85 5.52 -5.01
N GLY A 36 0.16 5.27 -3.90
CA GLY A 36 -1.19 5.77 -3.66
C GLY A 36 -1.21 7.12 -2.99
N ASP A 37 -2.25 7.91 -3.23
CA ASP A 37 -2.52 9.14 -2.47
C ASP A 37 -2.63 8.91 -0.96
N LEU A 38 -3.30 7.83 -0.52
CA LEU A 38 -3.39 7.45 0.90
C LEU A 38 -2.04 7.02 1.47
N ILE A 39 -1.27 6.23 0.72
CA ILE A 39 0.05 5.75 1.15
C ILE A 39 1.03 6.93 1.26
N LEU A 40 1.04 7.82 0.26
CA LEU A 40 1.83 9.04 0.27
C LEU A 40 1.47 9.91 1.47
N LEU A 41 0.18 10.06 1.79
CA LEU A 41 -0.28 10.80 2.96
C LEU A 41 0.27 10.19 4.26
N GLU A 42 0.14 8.88 4.45
CA GLU A 42 0.60 8.20 5.66
C GLU A 42 2.11 8.31 5.86
N ILE A 43 2.89 8.09 4.79
CA ILE A 43 4.36 8.23 4.83
C ILE A 43 4.75 9.66 5.22
N LEU A 44 4.17 10.66 4.56
CA LEU A 44 4.50 12.05 4.81
C LEU A 44 4.10 12.52 6.22
N GLN A 45 3.01 11.99 6.78
CA GLN A 45 2.61 12.26 8.16
C GLN A 45 3.54 11.62 9.20
N GLY A 46 4.30 10.60 8.83
CA GLY A 46 5.24 9.90 9.72
C GLY A 46 6.53 10.67 10.02
N PHE A 47 6.89 11.69 9.23
CA PHE A 47 8.13 12.44 9.43
C PHE A 47 7.98 13.54 10.47
N CYS A 48 8.87 13.54 11.48
CA CYS A 48 8.92 14.61 12.49
C CYS A 48 9.69 15.86 12.04
N ALA A 49 10.73 15.69 11.21
CA ALA A 49 11.59 16.78 10.79
C ALA A 49 11.23 17.28 9.38
N ASP A 50 11.07 18.60 9.22
CA ASP A 50 10.71 19.22 7.94
C ASP A 50 11.71 18.90 6.82
N LYS A 51 13.00 18.73 7.15
CA LYS A 51 14.03 18.37 6.18
C LYS A 51 13.75 17.00 5.55
N ASP A 52 13.42 16.01 6.38
CA ASP A 52 13.18 14.64 5.94
C ASP A 52 11.82 14.56 5.21
N TYR A 53 10.81 15.26 5.72
CA TYR A 53 9.53 15.45 5.05
C TYR A 53 9.70 15.99 3.62
N ASN A 54 10.44 17.09 3.46
CA ASN A 54 10.62 17.72 2.15
C ASN A 54 11.44 16.83 1.19
N THR A 55 12.39 16.07 1.73
CA THR A 55 13.17 15.11 0.96
C THR A 55 12.26 13.97 0.45
N ALA A 56 11.50 13.33 1.34
CA ALA A 56 10.55 12.29 0.98
C ALA A 56 9.49 12.79 0.00
N LYS A 57 8.90 13.96 0.25
CA LYS A 57 7.91 14.58 -0.64
C LYS A 57 8.42 14.77 -2.05
N LYS A 58 9.67 15.18 -2.21
CA LYS A 58 10.29 15.35 -3.53
C LYS A 58 10.41 14.00 -4.25
N TYR A 59 11.03 13.00 -3.62
CA TYR A 59 11.29 11.71 -4.27
C TYR A 59 10.03 10.89 -4.51
N LEU A 60 9.12 10.82 -3.53
CA LEU A 60 7.86 10.08 -3.67
C LEU A 60 6.90 10.78 -4.62
N GLY A 61 6.98 12.11 -4.76
CA GLY A 61 6.20 12.88 -5.71
C GLY A 61 6.54 12.64 -7.18
N ASP A 62 7.74 12.10 -7.46
CA ASP A 62 8.16 11.73 -8.81
C ASP A 62 7.62 10.34 -9.25
N LEU A 63 7.07 9.55 -8.32
CA LEU A 63 6.45 8.26 -8.61
C LEU A 63 5.09 8.43 -9.30
N HIS A 64 4.66 7.40 -10.02
CA HIS A 64 3.30 7.38 -10.57
C HIS A 64 2.27 7.33 -9.43
N LEU A 65 1.49 8.41 -9.31
CA LEU A 65 0.48 8.57 -8.26
C LEU A 65 -0.89 8.05 -8.70
N TYR A 66 -1.46 7.14 -7.92
CA TYR A 66 -2.83 6.67 -8.06
C TYR A 66 -3.78 7.35 -7.07
N ASN A 67 -4.93 7.81 -7.57
CA ASN A 67 -6.06 8.21 -6.73
C ASN A 67 -6.80 6.96 -6.26
N MET A 68 -6.72 6.63 -4.97
CA MET A 68 -7.20 5.34 -4.47
C MET A 68 -8.67 5.31 -4.10
N LEU A 69 -9.31 6.47 -4.02
CA LEU A 69 -10.69 6.57 -3.58
C LEU A 69 -11.53 7.42 -4.54
N ASN A 70 -12.72 6.90 -4.82
CA ASN A 70 -13.82 7.60 -5.46
C ASN A 70 -15.13 6.94 -4.99
N SER A 71 -16.28 7.45 -5.41
CA SER A 71 -17.58 6.94 -4.97
C SER A 71 -17.77 5.44 -5.27
N GLU A 72 -17.28 4.94 -6.39
CA GLU A 72 -17.38 3.52 -6.76
C GLU A 72 -16.48 2.66 -5.88
N LEU A 73 -15.20 3.03 -5.74
CA LEU A 73 -14.25 2.29 -4.91
C LEU A 73 -14.63 2.32 -3.43
N ALA A 74 -15.25 3.40 -2.94
CA ALA A 74 -15.76 3.48 -1.58
C ALA A 74 -16.84 2.42 -1.30
N LEU A 75 -17.77 2.22 -2.23
CA LEU A 75 -18.80 1.19 -2.11
C LEU A 75 -18.18 -0.21 -2.16
N LYS A 76 -17.25 -0.47 -3.09
CA LYS A 76 -16.54 -1.75 -3.18
C LYS A 76 -15.70 -2.05 -1.95
N ALA A 77 -15.05 -1.04 -1.37
CA ALA A 77 -14.27 -1.17 -0.15
C ALA A 77 -15.18 -1.57 1.03
N ALA A 78 -16.36 -0.95 1.15
CA ALA A 78 -17.34 -1.33 2.14
C ALA A 78 -17.82 -2.79 1.94
N ASP A 79 -18.06 -3.23 0.71
CA ASP A 79 -18.46 -4.60 0.40
C ASP A 79 -17.36 -5.63 0.72
N ASN A 80 -16.11 -5.32 0.36
CA ASN A 80 -14.94 -6.15 0.69
C ASN A 80 -14.78 -6.31 2.20
N TYR A 81 -14.84 -5.20 2.95
CA TYR A 81 -14.80 -5.24 4.42
C TYR A 81 -15.94 -6.07 5.01
N ARG A 82 -17.18 -5.88 4.53
CA ARG A 82 -18.35 -6.66 4.98
C ARG A 82 -18.20 -8.14 4.67
N LYS A 83 -17.59 -8.49 3.54
CA LYS A 83 -17.33 -9.89 3.16
C LYS A 83 -16.33 -10.54 4.10
N LEU A 84 -15.22 -9.88 4.42
CA LEU A 84 -14.26 -10.36 5.42
C LEU A 84 -14.90 -10.48 6.81
N ARG A 85 -15.69 -9.48 7.21
CA ARG A 85 -16.38 -9.49 8.52
C ARG A 85 -17.37 -10.64 8.67
N LYS A 86 -18.08 -11.02 7.61
CA LYS A 86 -18.96 -12.20 7.61
C LYS A 86 -18.19 -13.51 7.84
N ASN A 87 -16.90 -13.54 7.51
CA ASN A 87 -16.01 -14.67 7.78
C ASN A 87 -15.30 -14.55 9.14
N GLY A 88 -15.71 -13.62 10.01
CA GLY A 88 -15.11 -13.41 11.32
C GLY A 88 -13.83 -12.57 11.32
N ILE A 89 -13.44 -12.00 10.17
CA ILE A 89 -12.20 -11.23 10.02
C ILE A 89 -12.51 -9.74 10.01
N THR A 90 -11.88 -8.98 10.91
CA THR A 90 -12.06 -7.53 11.00
C THR A 90 -10.74 -6.83 10.72
N ILE A 91 -10.71 -6.00 9.67
CA ILE A 91 -9.56 -5.16 9.33
C ILE A 91 -9.60 -3.89 10.20
N ARG A 92 -8.45 -3.51 10.75
CA ARG A 92 -8.37 -2.44 11.75
C ARG A 92 -8.41 -1.05 11.15
N LYS A 93 -7.76 -0.85 10.00
CA LYS A 93 -7.61 0.45 9.36
C LYS A 93 -8.47 0.51 8.09
N THR A 94 -9.26 1.57 7.95
CA THR A 94 -10.03 1.82 6.74
C THR A 94 -9.12 2.06 5.53
N ALA A 95 -7.93 2.65 5.73
CA ALA A 95 -6.94 2.87 4.67
C ALA A 95 -6.54 1.55 4.00
N ASP A 96 -6.19 0.52 4.78
CA ASP A 96 -5.83 -0.81 4.27
C ASP A 96 -6.96 -1.43 3.42
N VAL A 97 -8.22 -1.24 3.83
CA VAL A 97 -9.39 -1.69 3.04
C VAL A 97 -9.46 -0.98 1.70
N ILE A 98 -9.21 0.34 1.67
CA ILE A 98 -9.22 1.14 0.45
C ILE A 98 -8.07 0.73 -0.47
N ILE A 99 -6.85 0.65 0.06
CA ILE A 99 -5.64 0.26 -0.67
C ILE A 99 -5.82 -1.13 -1.30
N ALA A 100 -6.26 -2.12 -0.50
CA ALA A 100 -6.48 -3.47 -0.98
C ALA A 100 -7.56 -3.53 -2.06
N THR A 101 -8.67 -2.81 -1.86
CA THR A 101 -9.76 -2.73 -2.85
C THR A 101 -9.27 -2.11 -4.15
N PHE A 102 -8.53 -1.01 -4.09
CA PHE A 102 -7.94 -0.40 -5.27
C PHE A 102 -7.06 -1.38 -6.05
N CYS A 103 -6.19 -2.11 -5.35
CA CYS A 103 -5.31 -3.11 -5.95
C CYS A 103 -6.07 -4.27 -6.61
N ILE A 104 -7.12 -4.76 -5.95
CA ILE A 104 -7.98 -5.84 -6.48
C ILE A 104 -8.67 -5.38 -7.76
N GLU A 105 -9.31 -4.21 -7.75
CA GLU A 105 -10.08 -3.70 -8.89
C GLU A 105 -9.20 -3.38 -10.09
N ASN A 106 -8.02 -2.80 -9.86
CA ASN A 106 -7.08 -2.44 -10.91
C ASN A 106 -6.09 -3.56 -11.27
N ARG A 107 -6.16 -4.71 -10.59
CA ARG A 107 -5.25 -5.86 -10.73
C ARG A 107 -3.77 -5.51 -10.55
N VAL A 108 -3.50 -4.48 -9.74
CA VAL A 108 -2.15 -4.03 -9.40
C VAL A 108 -1.66 -4.87 -8.22
N PRO A 109 -0.49 -5.55 -8.33
CA PRO A 109 0.10 -6.24 -7.20
C PRO A 109 0.49 -5.28 -6.08
N LEU A 110 0.28 -5.70 -4.83
CA LEU A 110 0.66 -4.95 -3.63
C LEU A 110 1.85 -5.65 -2.94
N LEU A 111 2.89 -4.88 -2.65
CA LEU A 111 3.99 -5.27 -1.78
C LEU A 111 3.70 -4.71 -0.37
N PHE A 112 3.65 -5.57 0.64
CA PHE A 112 3.30 -5.20 2.02
C PHE A 112 4.02 -6.08 3.03
N THR A 113 4.30 -5.56 4.23
CA THR A 113 4.70 -6.35 5.41
C THR A 113 3.59 -6.45 6.46
N ASP A 114 2.55 -5.60 6.38
CA ASP A 114 1.41 -5.64 7.30
C ASP A 114 0.50 -6.86 7.03
N LYS A 115 0.32 -7.69 8.07
CA LYS A 115 -0.52 -8.89 8.01
C LYS A 115 -2.00 -8.59 7.78
N ASP A 116 -2.44 -7.34 7.99
CA ASP A 116 -3.81 -6.91 7.72
C ASP A 116 -4.19 -7.07 6.23
N PHE A 117 -3.23 -7.19 5.31
CA PHE A 117 -3.48 -7.47 3.89
C PHE A 117 -3.66 -8.96 3.54
N ILE A 118 -3.20 -9.88 4.39
CA ILE A 118 -3.28 -11.34 4.15
C ILE A 118 -4.73 -11.80 3.87
N PRO A 119 -5.74 -11.41 4.67
CA PRO A 119 -7.12 -11.82 4.41
C PRO A 119 -7.66 -11.39 3.03
N PHE A 120 -7.18 -10.27 2.48
CA PHE A 120 -7.57 -9.82 1.15
C PHE A 120 -6.98 -10.73 0.07
N SER A 121 -5.76 -11.21 0.25
CA SER A 121 -5.14 -12.18 -0.67
C SER A 121 -5.88 -13.51 -0.63
N GLU A 122 -6.17 -14.03 0.58
CA GLU A 122 -6.82 -15.33 0.78
C GLU A 122 -8.29 -15.35 0.33
N HIS A 123 -9.05 -14.27 0.56
CA HIS A 123 -10.50 -14.27 0.36
C HIS A 123 -11.00 -13.39 -0.79
N LEU A 124 -10.21 -12.40 -1.20
CA LEU A 124 -10.63 -11.34 -2.14
C LEU A 124 -9.71 -11.22 -3.36
N LYS A 125 -8.74 -12.12 -3.52
CA LYS A 125 -7.83 -12.21 -4.68
C LYS A 125 -6.91 -11.01 -4.85
N LEU A 126 -6.54 -10.34 -3.75
CA LEU A 126 -5.41 -9.41 -3.77
C LEU A 126 -4.16 -10.17 -4.23
N ARG A 127 -3.38 -9.55 -5.11
CA ARG A 127 -2.12 -10.12 -5.60
C ARG A 127 -0.99 -9.60 -4.73
N SER A 128 -0.38 -10.48 -3.93
CA SER A 128 0.84 -10.17 -3.21
C SER A 128 2.06 -10.23 -4.15
N VAL A 129 3.04 -9.37 -3.92
CA VAL A 129 4.33 -9.39 -4.64
C VAL A 129 5.30 -10.40 -4.00
N SER A 130 5.35 -10.45 -2.67
CA SER A 130 6.07 -11.47 -1.89
C SER A 130 5.13 -12.63 -1.49
N ALA A 131 5.69 -13.82 -1.28
CA ALA A 131 4.95 -15.07 -1.06
C ALA A 131 4.60 -15.32 0.41
#